data_AF-A0A9E1TXA7-F1
#
_entry.id   AF-A0A9E1TXA7-F1
#
_cell.length_a   1.000
_cell.length_b   1.000
_cell.length_c   1.000
_cell.angle_alpha   90.00
_cell.angle_beta   90.00
_cell.angle_gamma   90.00
#
_symmetry.space_group_name_H-M   'P 1'
#
loop_
_entity.id
_entity.type
_entity.pdbx_description
1 polymer ?
#
loop_
_entity_poly.entity_id
_entity_poly.type
_entity_poly.pdbx_seq_one_letter_code
_entity_poly.pdbx_strand_id
1 'polypeptide(L)' 'MKFTRDWLFDHLDTDRSLDEILEILTMLGLEVESVTDRAAALAPFTIAEVISAEQHPNADKL' A
#
# COMPACT_ATOMS: atom_id res chain seq x y z
N MET A 1 -7.46 -12.28 8.27
CA MET A 1 -7.95 -10.86 8.21
C MET A 1 -6.87 -10.01 7.55
N LYS A 2 -7.21 -8.90 6.87
CA LYS A 2 -6.22 -8.01 6.23
C LYS A 2 -6.36 -6.59 6.80
N PHE A 3 -5.23 -5.92 7.03
CA PHE A 3 -5.14 -4.52 7.44
C PHE A 3 -3.85 -3.92 6.88
N THR A 4 -3.72 -2.59 6.92
CA THR A 4 -2.52 -1.89 6.46
C THR A 4 -1.53 -1.72 7.61
N ARG A 5 -0.24 -1.64 7.28
CA ARG A 5 0.80 -1.26 8.24
C ARG A 5 0.42 0.03 8.97
N ASP A 6 0.05 1.07 8.23
CA ASP A 6 -0.22 2.38 8.82
C ASP A 6 -1.37 2.34 9.83
N TRP A 7 -2.46 1.59 9.54
CA TRP A 7 -3.54 1.40 10.51
C TRP A 7 -3.06 0.74 11.81
N LEU A 8 -2.14 -0.23 11.74
CA LEU A 8 -1.56 -0.85 12.93
C LEU A 8 -0.74 0.18 13.73
N PHE A 9 0.08 0.97 13.04
CA PHE A 9 0.96 1.97 13.66
C PHE A 9 0.20 3.17 14.22
N ASP A 10 -0.98 3.49 13.69
CA ASP A 10 -1.89 4.48 14.30
C ASP A 10 -2.34 4.07 15.71
N HIS A 11 -2.28 2.77 16.05
CA HIS A 11 -2.70 2.20 17.33
C HIS A 11 -1.56 1.58 18.13
N LEU A 12 -0.34 1.57 17.58
CA LEU A 12 0.82 0.90 18.16
C LEU A 12 2.01 1.85 18.14
N ASP A 13 2.36 2.37 19.32
CA ASP A 13 3.58 3.17 19.50
C ASP A 13 4.80 2.24 19.62
N THR A 14 5.63 2.22 18.57
CA THR A 14 6.82 1.37 18.50
C THR A 14 7.82 1.88 17.46
N ASP A 15 9.10 1.61 17.70
CA ASP A 15 10.23 1.82 16.80
C ASP A 15 10.70 0.53 16.11
N ARG A 16 10.03 -0.60 16.36
CA ARG A 16 10.39 -1.90 15.77
C ARG A 16 10.18 -1.92 14.25
N SER A 17 11.04 -2.69 13.59
CA SER A 17 10.93 -2.98 12.17
C SER A 17 9.68 -3.81 11.87
N LEU A 18 9.24 -3.77 10.60
CA LEU A 18 8.10 -4.59 10.17
C LEU A 18 8.38 -6.08 10.39
N ASP A 19 9.59 -6.56 10.09
CA ASP A 19 9.96 -7.97 10.24
C ASP A 19 9.85 -8.45 11.69
N GLU A 20 10.32 -7.65 12.65
CA GLU A 20 10.16 -7.94 14.09
C GLU A 20 8.69 -8.00 14.50
N ILE A 21 7.85 -7.10 13.97
CA ILE A 21 6.42 -7.09 14.26
C ILE A 21 5.76 -8.37 13.73
N LEU A 22 6.11 -8.83 12.52
CA LEU A 22 5.56 -10.05 11.93
C LEU A 22 5.93 -11.31 12.74
N GLU A 23 7.15 -11.36 13.25
CA GLU A 23 7.60 -12.43 14.15
C GLU A 23 6.81 -12.41 15.46
N ILE A 24 6.66 -11.24 16.09
CA ILE A 24 5.91 -11.08 17.34
C ILE A 24 4.43 -11.47 17.16
N LEU A 25 3.79 -11.06 16.06
CA LEU A 25 2.41 -11.45 15.76
C LEU A 25 2.27 -12.98 15.77
N THR A 26 3.18 -13.68 15.10
CA THR A 26 3.21 -15.15 15.07
C THR A 26 3.41 -15.74 16.48
N MET A 27 4.32 -15.17 17.29
CA MET A 27 4.52 -15.60 18.68
C MET A 27 3.30 -15.38 19.58
N LEU A 28 2.48 -14.38 19.29
CA LEU A 28 1.21 -14.10 19.98
C LEU A 28 0.06 -15.01 19.51
N GLY A 29 0.31 -15.92 18.56
CA GLY A 29 -0.71 -16.79 17.96
C GLY A 29 -1.52 -16.11 16.85
N LEU A 30 -1.06 -14.96 16.35
CA LEU A 30 -1.65 -14.25 15.21
C LEU A 30 -0.87 -14.63 13.95
N GLU A 31 -1.26 -15.74 13.31
CA GLU A 31 -0.59 -16.22 12.10
C GLU A 31 -0.66 -15.20 10.95
N VAL A 32 0.49 -14.93 10.34
CA VAL A 32 0.62 -14.07 9.17
C VAL A 32 0.76 -14.93 7.92
N GLU A 33 -0.31 -15.04 7.14
CA GLU A 33 -0.29 -15.81 5.89
C GLU A 33 0.54 -15.16 4.77
N SER A 34 0.48 -13.83 4.66
CA SER A 34 1.20 -13.09 3.62
C SER A 34 1.32 -11.61 3.93
N VAL A 35 2.36 -10.99 3.37
CA VAL A 35 2.57 -9.55 3.37
C VAL A 35 2.71 -9.10 1.91
N THR A 36 2.12 -7.96 1.58
CA THR A 36 2.15 -7.43 0.20
C THR A 36 2.52 -5.96 0.22
N ASP A 37 3.66 -5.63 -0.40
CA ASP A 37 4.02 -4.25 -0.67
C ASP A 37 3.33 -3.77 -1.96
N ARG A 38 2.31 -2.93 -1.80
CA ARG A 38 1.60 -2.33 -2.93
C ARG A 38 2.37 -1.16 -3.56
N ALA A 39 3.26 -0.52 -2.80
CA ALA A 39 4.03 0.62 -3.29
C ALA A 39 5.10 0.18 -4.30
N ALA A 40 5.70 -1.00 -4.10
CA ALA A 40 6.65 -1.57 -5.06
C ALA A 40 6.05 -1.70 -6.48
N ALA A 41 4.79 -2.13 -6.60
CA ALA A 41 4.10 -2.23 -7.89
C ALA A 41 3.79 -0.86 -8.53
N LEU A 42 3.73 0.19 -7.70
CA LEU A 42 3.44 1.56 -8.13
C LEU A 42 4.70 2.42 -8.30
N ALA A 43 5.89 1.89 -8.02
CA ALA A 43 7.15 2.63 -8.12
C ALA A 43 7.41 3.32 -9.48
N PRO A 44 6.96 2.77 -10.64
CA PRO A 44 7.10 3.46 -11.93
C PRO A 44 6.13 4.64 -12.15
N PHE A 45 5.12 4.80 -11.30
CA PHE A 45 4.10 5.83 -11.44
C PHE A 45 4.51 7.09 -10.68
N THR A 46 4.14 8.24 -11.24
CA THR A 46 4.31 9.54 -10.59
C THR A 46 2.99 10.32 -10.63
N ILE A 47 2.84 11.24 -9.69
CA ILE A 47 1.68 12.14 -9.65
C ILE A 47 1.95 13.29 -10.63
N ALA A 48 0.95 13.62 -11.44
CA ALA A 48 0.99 14.74 -12.36
C ALA A 48 -0.37 15.45 -12.39
N GLU A 49 -0.36 16.69 -12.86
CA GLU A 49 -1.56 17.50 -13.05
C GLU A 49 -1.91 17.55 -14.54
N VAL A 50 -3.19 17.40 -14.87
CA VAL A 50 -3.69 17.55 -16.24
C VAL A 50 -3.93 19.03 -16.51
N ILE A 51 -3.13 19.63 -17.38
CA ILE A 51 -3.23 21.06 -17.73
C ILE A 51 -4.30 21.33 -18.80
N SER A 52 -4.52 20.37 -19.71
CA SER A 52 -5.52 20.47 -20.77
C SER A 52 -5.95 19.09 -21.27
N ALA A 53 -7.18 18.99 -21.79
CA ALA A 53 -7.70 17.81 -22.47
C ALA A 53 -8.63 18.23 -23.62
N GLU A 54 -8.53 17.55 -24.75
CA GLU A 54 -9.35 17.79 -25.95
C GLU A 54 -9.95 16.46 -26.43
N GLN A 55 -11.14 16.51 -27.03
CA GLN A 55 -11.82 15.32 -27.55
C GLN A 55 -10.99 14.69 -28.67
N HIS A 56 -10.80 13.37 -28.61
CA HIS A 56 -10.10 12.65 -29.65
C HIS A 56 -10.87 12.70 -30.98
N PRO A 57 -10.22 13.06 -32.10
CA PRO A 57 -10.92 13.36 -33.36
C PRO A 57 -11.68 12.17 -33.95
N ASN A 58 -11.27 10.95 -33.62
CA ASN A 58 -11.81 9.72 -34.20
C ASN A 58 -12.16 8.65 -33.14
N ALA A 59 -12.29 9.04 -31.86
CA ALA A 59 -12.64 8.08 -30.82
C ALA A 59 -13.63 8.70 -29.83
N ASP A 60 -14.89 8.24 -29.88
CA ASP A 60 -15.98 8.79 -29.07
C ASP A 60 -15.80 8.64 -27.55
N LYS A 61 -14.88 7.76 -27.12
CA LYS A 61 -14.61 7.46 -25.70
C LYS A 61 -13.36 8.11 -25.14
N LEU A 62 -12.65 8.91 -25.95
CA LEU A 62 -11.39 9.56 -25.59
C LEU A 62 -11.45 11.06 -25.85
#